data_AF-A0A0M9EGG5-F1
#
_entry.id   AF-A0A0M9EGG5-F1
#
_cell.length_a   1.000
_cell.length_b   1.000
_cell.length_c   1.000
_cell.angle_alpha   90.00
_cell.angle_beta   90.00
_cell.angle_gamma   90.00
#
_symmetry.space_group_name_H-M   'P 1'
#
loop_
_entity.id
_entity.type
_entity.pdbx_description
1 polymer ?
#
loop_
_entity_poly.entity_id
_entity_poly.type
_entity_poly.pdbx_seq_one_letter_code
_entity_poly.pdbx_strand_id
1 'polypeptide(L)'
;MKNVLFATTALIATAGMAAAEINFGGSARFGVIYDGDAGATDELAIHNRFTLNIDGSVETDSGIEFFARVRIRGGNTGTGGTGASGVSAPRVGMSVAGFTVATGNILGALESAPGMYDGAIGLTGLGWGNLVTNYGDPDTGLGYWNWDSFSSAGGGANGVEVIYSNAGFGGHLSWSGQGSDRTAINLSYNFGDWTVAAAHQSQTGNDMTVVTVGGSFGDFGVGAAYADNELFDVKKFRINGSYSFGSGTTVSAYIADEDWAGADTLWGLGFTHSLGGAVLAGGVAGQADGETVGDLGVRFSF
;
A
#
# COMPACT_ATOMS: atom_id res chain seq x y z
N MET A 1 28.22 19.13 3.27
CA MET A 1 29.04 18.66 2.13
C MET A 1 28.09 17.95 1.18
N LYS A 2 28.05 18.38 -0.09
CA LYS A 2 27.06 17.96 -1.09
C LYS A 2 27.49 16.61 -1.66
N ASN A 3 26.73 15.55 -1.37
CA ASN A 3 26.93 14.26 -2.02
C ASN A 3 26.00 14.21 -3.23
N VAL A 4 26.59 14.43 -4.41
CA VAL A 4 25.98 14.16 -5.71
C VAL A 4 25.91 12.64 -5.85
N LEU A 5 24.70 12.10 -5.90
CA LEU A 5 24.47 10.70 -6.23
C LEU A 5 24.35 10.60 -7.76
N PHE A 6 25.32 9.96 -8.40
CA PHE A 6 25.21 9.59 -9.81
C PHE A 6 24.31 8.35 -9.88
N ALA A 7 23.05 8.52 -10.27
CA ALA A 7 22.23 7.41 -10.75
C ALA A 7 22.80 6.98 -12.11
N THR A 8 23.38 5.79 -12.16
CA THR A 8 23.97 5.24 -13.38
C THR A 8 22.86 4.71 -14.28
N THR A 9 22.27 5.57 -15.11
CA THR A 9 21.39 5.12 -16.20
C THR A 9 22.26 4.38 -17.21
N ALA A 10 22.11 3.06 -17.32
CA ALA A 10 22.78 2.29 -18.37
C ALA A 10 22.03 2.52 -19.69
N LEU A 11 22.40 3.59 -20.40
CA LEU A 11 21.91 3.86 -21.75
C LEU A 11 22.49 2.82 -22.71
N ILE A 12 21.73 1.79 -23.04
CA ILE A 12 22.08 0.86 -24.11
C ILE A 12 21.71 1.53 -25.44
N ALA A 13 22.65 2.28 -26.01
CA ALA A 13 22.53 2.85 -27.34
C ALA A 13 22.72 1.74 -28.40
N THR A 14 21.67 0.98 -28.70
CA THR A 14 21.59 0.27 -29.98
C THR A 14 21.17 1.26 -31.05
N ALA A 15 22.00 1.42 -32.09
CA ALA A 15 21.71 2.33 -33.18
C ALA A 15 20.39 1.94 -33.88
N GLY A 16 19.41 2.83 -33.86
CA GLY A 16 18.22 2.78 -34.74
C GLY A 16 16.85 2.62 -34.07
N MET A 17 16.73 2.55 -32.75
CA MET A 17 15.44 2.47 -32.02
C MET A 17 15.45 3.40 -30.81
N ALA A 18 14.29 3.96 -30.44
CA ALA A 18 14.12 4.74 -29.21
C ALA A 18 14.80 4.02 -28.04
N ALA A 19 15.70 4.71 -27.33
CA ALA A 19 16.51 4.10 -26.30
C ALA A 19 15.60 3.62 -25.16
N ALA A 20 15.57 2.30 -24.92
CA ALA A 20 14.88 1.75 -23.76
C ALA A 20 15.63 2.15 -22.49
N GLU A 21 14.91 2.69 -21.51
CA GLU A 21 15.44 3.03 -20.20
C GLU A 21 15.13 1.89 -19.22
N ILE A 22 16.12 1.50 -18.43
CA ILE A 22 15.92 0.63 -17.26
C ILE A 22 16.28 1.42 -16.01
N ASN A 23 15.29 1.60 -15.14
CA ASN A 23 15.44 2.24 -13.85
C ASN A 23 15.38 1.23 -12.71
N PHE A 24 16.22 1.44 -11.70
CA PHE A 24 16.21 0.70 -10.45
C PHE A 24 15.83 1.66 -9.34
N GLY A 25 14.75 1.35 -8.63
CA GLY A 25 14.30 2.13 -7.48
C GLY A 25 13.84 1.23 -6.37
N GLY A 26 14.26 1.50 -5.15
CA GLY A 26 14.05 0.60 -4.04
C GLY A 26 13.83 1.29 -2.71
N SER A 27 13.55 0.45 -1.72
CA SER A 27 13.48 0.85 -0.33
C SER A 27 13.84 -0.30 0.58
N ALA A 28 14.30 0.06 1.77
CA ALA A 28 14.50 -0.90 2.83
C ALA A 28 14.05 -0.32 4.17
N ARG A 29 13.72 -1.22 5.09
CA ARG A 29 13.42 -0.89 6.48
C ARG A 29 14.00 -1.94 7.40
N PHE A 30 14.40 -1.51 8.60
CA PHE A 30 14.87 -2.39 9.66
C PHE A 30 14.55 -1.80 11.03
N GLY A 31 14.42 -2.64 12.04
CA GLY A 31 14.06 -2.19 13.37
C GLY A 31 13.75 -3.35 14.32
N VAL A 32 12.98 -3.02 15.35
CA VAL A 32 12.40 -3.97 16.29
C VAL A 32 10.88 -3.92 16.18
N ILE A 33 10.26 -5.06 16.46
CA ILE A 33 8.82 -5.21 16.57
C ILE A 33 8.50 -5.91 17.88
N TYR A 34 7.37 -5.55 18.46
CA TYR A 34 6.79 -6.13 19.65
C TYR A 34 5.44 -6.74 19.30
N ASP A 35 5.24 -7.97 19.71
CA ASP A 35 4.01 -8.73 19.57
C ASP A 35 3.43 -8.99 20.96
N GLY A 36 2.18 -8.58 21.16
CA GLY A 36 1.50 -8.63 22.46
C GLY A 36 0.75 -9.93 22.70
N ASP A 37 0.72 -10.84 21.73
CA ASP A 37 0.09 -12.16 21.87
C ASP A 37 0.70 -12.92 23.06
N ALA A 38 -0.14 -13.27 24.03
CA ALA A 38 0.26 -14.04 25.20
C ALA A 38 0.74 -15.47 24.86
N GLY A 39 0.41 -15.96 23.65
CA GLY A 39 0.86 -17.21 23.07
C GLY A 39 2.11 -17.09 22.18
N ALA A 40 2.63 -15.87 21.94
CA ALA A 40 3.82 -15.67 21.14
C ALA A 40 5.03 -16.41 21.75
N THR A 41 5.82 -17.07 20.89
CA THR A 41 7.06 -17.73 21.32
C THR A 41 8.15 -16.71 21.69
N ASP A 42 8.16 -15.58 20.98
CA ASP A 42 9.03 -14.43 21.23
C ASP A 42 8.19 -13.16 21.09
N GLU A 43 8.10 -12.32 22.12
CA GLU A 43 7.35 -11.05 22.01
C GLU A 43 8.16 -9.94 21.35
N LEU A 44 9.50 -10.02 21.34
CA LEU A 44 10.37 -9.01 20.74
C LEU A 44 11.24 -9.62 19.67
N ALA A 45 11.18 -9.06 18.45
CA ALA A 45 11.97 -9.56 17.33
C ALA A 45 12.59 -8.44 16.50
N ILE A 46 13.62 -8.81 15.73
CA ILE A 46 14.22 -7.93 14.73
C ILE A 46 13.39 -7.98 13.45
N HIS A 47 13.03 -6.82 12.93
CA HIS A 47 12.37 -6.67 11.64
C HIS A 47 13.36 -6.20 10.58
N ASN A 48 13.31 -6.77 9.38
CA ASN A 48 13.88 -6.20 8.18
C ASN A 48 13.00 -6.42 6.95
N ARG A 49 13.14 -5.55 5.95
CA ARG A 49 12.56 -5.74 4.62
C ARG A 49 13.36 -4.97 3.58
N PHE A 50 13.60 -5.62 2.46
CA PHE A 50 14.21 -5.05 1.27
C PHE A 50 13.23 -5.11 0.10
N THR A 51 13.20 -4.08 -0.72
CA THR A 51 12.44 -4.02 -1.97
C THR A 51 13.26 -3.34 -3.06
N LEU A 52 13.30 -3.97 -4.23
CA LEU A 52 13.84 -3.41 -5.46
C LEU A 52 12.79 -3.50 -6.55
N ASN A 53 12.45 -2.38 -7.18
CA ASN A 53 11.70 -2.36 -8.43
C ASN A 53 12.70 -2.27 -9.58
N ILE A 54 12.40 -3.01 -10.64
CA ILE A 54 13.11 -2.96 -11.91
C ILE A 54 12.06 -2.53 -12.93
N ASP A 55 12.23 -1.32 -13.43
CA ASP A 55 11.29 -0.64 -14.32
C ASP A 55 11.94 -0.43 -15.67
N GLY A 56 11.33 -0.96 -16.71
CA GLY A 56 11.71 -0.68 -18.09
C GLY A 56 10.68 0.19 -18.77
N SER A 57 11.11 1.21 -19.52
CA SER A 57 10.21 2.00 -20.36
C SER A 57 10.84 2.38 -21.70
N VAL A 58 9.98 2.63 -22.68
CA VAL A 58 10.33 3.15 -23.99
C VAL A 58 9.20 4.05 -24.50
N GLU A 59 9.54 5.23 -24.99
CA GLU A 59 8.58 6.18 -25.55
C GLU A 59 8.64 6.18 -27.07
N THR A 60 7.48 6.16 -27.73
CA THR A 60 7.38 6.29 -29.19
C THR A 60 7.34 7.75 -29.62
N ASP A 61 7.66 8.01 -30.89
CA ASP A 61 7.54 9.35 -31.49
C ASP A 61 6.11 9.94 -31.43
N SER A 62 5.10 9.10 -31.21
CA SER A 62 3.70 9.50 -31.04
C SER A 62 3.32 9.84 -29.59
N GLY A 63 4.28 9.83 -28.65
CA GLY A 63 4.05 10.11 -27.23
C GLY A 63 3.34 8.99 -26.47
N ILE A 64 3.49 7.74 -26.92
CA ILE A 64 3.02 6.56 -26.19
C ILE A 64 4.22 5.98 -25.43
N GLU A 65 4.11 5.87 -24.12
CA GLU A 65 5.11 5.17 -23.29
C GLU A 65 4.68 3.72 -23.12
N PHE A 66 5.54 2.77 -23.50
CA PHE A 66 5.40 1.38 -23.09
C PHE A 66 6.26 1.12 -21.86
N PHE A 67 5.77 0.33 -20.91
CA PHE A 67 6.51 0.01 -19.70
C PHE A 67 6.38 -1.47 -19.29
N ALA A 68 7.34 -1.92 -18.51
CA ALA A 68 7.30 -3.19 -17.79
C ALA A 68 7.91 -3.03 -16.39
N ARG A 69 7.33 -3.69 -15.39
CA ARG A 69 7.84 -3.74 -14.01
C ARG A 69 7.92 -5.17 -13.50
N VAL A 70 9.02 -5.47 -12.83
CA VAL A 70 9.10 -6.57 -11.85
C VAL A 70 9.63 -6.03 -10.52
N ARG A 71 9.30 -6.70 -9.41
CA ARG A 71 9.77 -6.37 -8.07
C ARG A 71 10.48 -7.57 -7.44
N ILE A 72 11.58 -7.31 -6.76
CA ILE A 72 12.23 -8.25 -5.85
C ILE A 72 11.93 -7.79 -4.43
N ARG A 73 11.39 -8.67 -3.58
CA ARG A 73 11.14 -8.36 -2.17
C ARG A 73 11.47 -9.55 -1.28
N GLY A 74 12.08 -9.25 -0.14
CA GLY A 74 12.34 -10.20 0.94
C GLY A 74 12.41 -9.50 2.30
N GLY A 75 12.38 -10.29 3.36
CA GLY A 75 12.38 -9.84 4.75
C GLY A 75 11.53 -10.77 5.63
N ASN A 76 11.23 -10.33 6.83
CA ASN A 76 10.27 -10.99 7.71
C ASN A 76 8.95 -10.22 7.84
N THR A 77 7.99 -10.87 8.49
CA THR A 77 6.67 -10.38 8.90
C THR A 77 6.43 -10.90 10.29
N GLY A 78 5.96 -10.04 11.21
CA GLY A 78 5.84 -10.43 12.62
C GLY A 78 7.18 -10.92 13.17
N THR A 79 7.12 -11.66 14.28
CA THR A 79 8.29 -12.10 15.07
C THR A 79 9.09 -13.24 14.43
N GLY A 80 8.66 -13.73 13.26
CA GLY A 80 9.33 -14.78 12.52
C GLY A 80 10.69 -14.38 11.93
N GLY A 81 11.49 -15.40 11.58
CA GLY A 81 12.76 -15.23 10.89
C GLY A 81 12.63 -14.71 9.45
N THR A 82 13.75 -14.34 8.84
CA THR A 82 13.77 -13.83 7.46
C THR A 82 13.43 -14.91 6.44
N GLY A 83 12.46 -14.64 5.57
CA GLY A 83 12.14 -15.48 4.43
C GLY A 83 13.07 -15.23 3.23
N ALA A 84 13.09 -16.18 2.29
CA ALA A 84 13.76 -15.99 1.00
C ALA A 84 13.13 -14.83 0.22
N SER A 85 13.95 -14.11 -0.56
CA SER A 85 13.44 -13.08 -1.47
C SER A 85 12.75 -13.73 -2.66
N GLY A 86 11.59 -13.21 -3.05
CA GLY A 86 10.88 -13.60 -4.25
C GLY A 86 10.89 -12.50 -5.30
N VAL A 87 10.58 -12.88 -6.54
CA VAL A 87 10.37 -11.97 -7.67
C VAL A 87 8.88 -11.96 -8.02
N SER A 88 8.31 -10.79 -8.23
CA SER A 88 6.93 -10.66 -8.69
C SER A 88 6.77 -11.13 -10.14
N ALA A 89 5.57 -11.57 -10.51
CA ALA A 89 5.16 -11.59 -11.90
C ALA A 89 5.24 -10.18 -12.51
N PRO A 90 5.45 -10.08 -13.83
CA PRO A 90 5.58 -8.80 -14.50
C PRO A 90 4.23 -8.09 -14.60
N ARG A 91 4.28 -6.75 -14.55
CA ARG A 91 3.22 -5.86 -15.01
C ARG A 91 3.71 -5.18 -16.27
N VAL A 92 2.98 -5.28 -17.37
CA VAL A 92 3.38 -4.72 -18.67
C VAL A 92 2.23 -3.89 -19.21
N GLY A 93 2.53 -2.74 -19.81
CA GLY A 93 1.48 -1.85 -20.27
C GLY A 93 1.95 -0.69 -21.12
N MET A 94 1.04 0.25 -21.33
CA MET A 94 1.31 1.50 -22.00
C MET A 94 0.58 2.67 -21.34
N SER A 95 1.10 3.88 -21.52
CA SER A 95 0.50 5.12 -21.08
C SER A 95 0.45 6.14 -22.23
N VAL A 96 -0.67 6.86 -22.35
CA VAL A 96 -0.88 7.93 -23.34
C VAL A 96 -1.96 8.88 -22.87
N ALA A 97 -1.71 10.19 -22.96
CA ALA A 97 -2.72 11.24 -22.70
C ALA A 97 -3.51 11.07 -21.38
N GLY A 98 -2.83 10.69 -20.30
CA GLY A 98 -3.44 10.48 -18.98
C GLY A 98 -4.11 9.12 -18.78
N PHE A 99 -4.17 8.27 -19.82
CA PHE A 99 -4.58 6.87 -19.70
C PHE A 99 -3.38 5.95 -19.52
N THR A 100 -3.52 4.93 -18.70
CA THR A 100 -2.62 3.79 -18.60
C THR A 100 -3.42 2.51 -18.76
N VAL A 101 -2.96 1.60 -19.62
CA VAL A 101 -3.50 0.25 -19.75
C VAL A 101 -2.40 -0.74 -19.41
N ALA A 102 -2.67 -1.70 -18.51
CA ALA A 102 -1.68 -2.68 -18.09
C ALA A 102 -2.28 -4.07 -17.95
N THR A 103 -1.43 -5.09 -18.09
CA THR A 103 -1.77 -6.50 -17.89
C THR A 103 -0.70 -7.21 -17.06
N GLY A 104 -1.01 -8.44 -16.63
CA GLY A 104 -0.14 -9.23 -15.77
C GLY A 104 -0.45 -8.95 -14.31
N ASN A 105 0.56 -8.81 -13.47
CA ASN A 105 0.42 -8.49 -12.05
C ASN A 105 -0.10 -7.05 -11.85
N ILE A 106 -1.42 -6.86 -11.95
CA ILE A 106 -2.06 -5.55 -11.90
C ILE A 106 -2.01 -4.93 -10.50
N LEU A 107 -2.30 -3.63 -10.41
CA LEU A 107 -2.35 -2.93 -9.12
C LEU A 107 -3.64 -3.25 -8.35
N GLY A 108 -4.74 -3.47 -9.10
CA GLY A 108 -6.08 -3.66 -8.56
C GLY A 108 -6.76 -2.32 -8.25
N ALA A 109 -7.99 -2.14 -8.74
CA ALA A 109 -8.68 -0.86 -8.61
C ALA A 109 -9.04 -0.51 -7.16
N LEU A 110 -9.54 -1.48 -6.40
CA LEU A 110 -9.89 -1.29 -4.99
C LEU A 110 -8.64 -1.00 -4.14
N GLU A 111 -7.56 -1.77 -4.33
CA GLU A 111 -6.26 -1.55 -3.66
C GLU A 111 -5.69 -0.14 -3.89
N SER A 112 -5.98 0.43 -5.07
CA SER A 112 -5.45 1.72 -5.49
C SER A 112 -6.32 2.91 -5.08
N ALA A 113 -7.36 2.69 -4.26
CA ALA A 113 -8.25 3.76 -3.78
C ALA A 113 -7.50 4.76 -2.88
N PRO A 114 -7.45 6.05 -3.24
CA PRO A 114 -6.85 7.08 -2.38
C PRO A 114 -7.47 7.08 -0.97
N GLY A 115 -6.67 7.33 0.05
CA GLY A 115 -7.11 7.39 1.45
C GLY A 115 -7.32 6.04 2.14
N MET A 116 -7.29 4.92 1.40
CA MET A 116 -7.54 3.58 1.97
C MET A 116 -6.49 3.20 3.04
N TYR A 117 -5.24 3.62 2.83
CA TYR A 117 -4.10 3.39 3.73
C TYR A 117 -3.82 4.54 4.71
N ASP A 118 -4.61 5.62 4.68
CA ASP A 118 -4.40 6.76 5.59
C ASP A 118 -4.50 6.32 7.06
N GLY A 119 -3.87 7.08 7.96
CA GLY A 119 -3.76 6.70 9.37
C GLY A 119 -2.82 5.52 9.64
N ALA A 120 -2.09 4.99 8.63
CA ALA A 120 -1.05 4.00 8.87
C ALA A 120 0.05 4.57 9.77
N ILE A 121 0.47 3.77 10.74
CA ILE A 121 1.46 4.15 11.75
C ILE A 121 2.59 3.13 11.84
N GLY A 122 3.65 3.53 12.55
CA GLY A 122 4.80 2.68 12.81
C GLY A 122 5.69 2.46 11.59
N LEU A 123 6.66 1.59 11.78
CA LEU A 123 7.60 1.12 10.77
C LEU A 123 6.93 0.17 9.77
N THR A 124 6.03 -0.68 10.29
CA THR A 124 5.54 -1.87 9.59
C THR A 124 4.13 -1.76 9.05
N GLY A 125 3.33 -0.85 9.60
CA GLY A 125 1.86 -0.80 9.47
C GLY A 125 1.13 -1.31 10.72
N LEU A 126 1.84 -1.93 11.67
CA LEU A 126 1.33 -2.34 13.00
C LEU A 126 -0.03 -3.06 12.95
N GLY A 127 -0.07 -4.18 12.24
CA GLY A 127 -1.28 -5.00 12.08
C GLY A 127 -2.29 -4.47 11.05
N TRP A 128 -2.07 -3.27 10.50
CA TRP A 128 -2.97 -2.65 9.52
C TRP A 128 -4.39 -2.43 10.04
N GLY A 129 -4.55 -2.19 11.35
CA GLY A 129 -5.86 -1.90 11.94
C GLY A 129 -6.54 -0.66 11.34
N ASN A 130 -5.76 0.27 10.78
CA ASN A 130 -6.27 1.46 10.08
C ASN A 130 -6.90 1.15 8.70
N LEU A 131 -6.59 0.00 8.11
CA LEU A 131 -7.00 -0.37 6.76
C LEU A 131 -8.43 -0.92 6.81
N VAL A 132 -9.39 -0.14 6.31
CA VAL A 132 -10.82 -0.46 6.42
C VAL A 132 -11.22 -1.71 5.65
N THR A 133 -10.49 -2.07 4.60
CA THR A 133 -10.72 -3.30 3.82
C THR A 133 -10.12 -4.53 4.47
N ASN A 134 -9.23 -4.34 5.45
CA ASN A 134 -8.54 -5.43 6.10
C ASN A 134 -9.22 -5.73 7.43
N TYR A 135 -10.04 -6.76 7.38
CA TYR A 135 -10.74 -7.39 8.49
C TYR A 135 -10.56 -8.90 8.29
N GLY A 136 -10.67 -9.67 9.35
CA GLY A 136 -10.71 -11.11 9.20
C GLY A 136 -11.14 -11.77 10.48
N ASP A 137 -11.71 -12.95 10.32
CA ASP A 137 -12.14 -13.77 11.44
C ASP A 137 -10.90 -14.27 12.19
N PRO A 138 -10.71 -13.91 13.47
CA PRO A 138 -9.55 -14.35 14.26
C PRO A 138 -9.53 -15.88 14.46
N ASP A 139 -10.69 -16.55 14.39
CA ASP A 139 -10.79 -18.00 14.58
C ASP A 139 -10.47 -18.80 13.30
N THR A 140 -10.74 -18.23 12.11
CA THR A 140 -10.52 -18.93 10.83
C THR A 140 -9.42 -18.33 9.96
N GLY A 141 -8.95 -17.12 10.25
CA GLY A 141 -7.96 -16.38 9.47
C GLY A 141 -8.47 -15.96 8.07
N LEU A 142 -9.77 -16.12 7.79
CA LEU A 142 -10.38 -15.79 6.51
C LEU A 142 -10.76 -14.30 6.48
N GLY A 143 -10.54 -13.65 5.32
CA GLY A 143 -11.00 -12.28 5.03
C GLY A 143 -9.90 -11.25 4.81
N TYR A 144 -8.74 -11.44 5.44
CA TYR A 144 -7.59 -10.56 5.25
C TYR A 144 -7.09 -10.59 3.79
N TRP A 145 -6.78 -9.42 3.23
CA TRP A 145 -6.18 -9.25 1.91
C TRP A 145 -6.97 -9.86 0.74
N ASN A 146 -8.31 -9.87 0.81
CA ASN A 146 -9.17 -10.49 -0.20
C ASN A 146 -9.61 -9.54 -1.33
N TRP A 147 -8.64 -8.94 -2.01
CA TRP A 147 -8.85 -8.10 -3.18
C TRP A 147 -7.65 -8.20 -4.12
N ASP A 148 -7.82 -7.73 -5.35
CA ASP A 148 -6.70 -7.70 -6.30
C ASP A 148 -5.69 -6.66 -5.87
N SER A 149 -4.43 -7.08 -5.76
CA SER A 149 -3.30 -6.21 -5.44
C SER A 149 -2.04 -6.68 -6.17
N PHE A 150 -1.10 -5.75 -6.37
CA PHE A 150 0.21 -6.08 -6.92
C PHE A 150 0.99 -6.98 -5.95
N SER A 151 1.25 -8.23 -6.34
CA SER A 151 2.11 -9.11 -5.55
C SER A 151 3.55 -8.64 -5.64
N SER A 152 4.20 -8.52 -4.49
CA SER A 152 5.61 -8.11 -4.43
C SER A 152 6.60 -9.27 -4.54
N ALA A 153 6.10 -10.52 -4.49
CA ALA A 153 6.87 -11.75 -4.64
C ALA A 153 5.88 -12.88 -5.02
N GLY A 154 5.92 -13.35 -6.27
CA GLY A 154 5.00 -14.37 -6.78
C GLY A 154 4.04 -13.89 -7.88
N GLY A 155 3.04 -14.73 -8.20
CA GLY A 155 2.20 -14.60 -9.40
C GLY A 155 1.26 -13.39 -9.47
N GLY A 156 0.79 -12.89 -8.32
CA GLY A 156 -0.12 -11.74 -8.23
C GLY A 156 -1.48 -11.93 -8.91
N ALA A 157 -2.26 -10.86 -8.94
CA ALA A 157 -3.51 -10.82 -9.69
C ALA A 157 -3.18 -10.69 -11.18
N ASN A 158 -3.21 -11.79 -11.93
CA ASN A 158 -3.04 -11.74 -13.38
C ASN A 158 -4.32 -11.20 -14.02
N GLY A 159 -4.31 -9.92 -14.40
CA GLY A 159 -5.49 -9.22 -14.88
C GLY A 159 -5.19 -8.21 -15.97
N VAL A 160 -6.19 -7.38 -16.25
CA VAL A 160 -6.12 -6.18 -17.08
C VAL A 160 -6.65 -5.00 -16.28
N GLU A 161 -6.05 -3.83 -16.46
CA GLU A 161 -6.52 -2.60 -15.84
C GLU A 161 -6.40 -1.41 -16.79
N VAL A 162 -7.28 -0.44 -16.58
CA VAL A 162 -7.26 0.87 -17.19
C VAL A 162 -7.29 1.91 -16.07
N ILE A 163 -6.33 2.82 -16.09
CA ILE A 163 -6.21 3.92 -15.15
C ILE A 163 -6.30 5.22 -15.95
N TYR A 164 -7.00 6.21 -15.41
CA TYR A 164 -7.08 7.55 -15.96
C TYR A 164 -6.83 8.58 -14.85
N SER A 165 -6.06 9.61 -15.13
CA SER A 165 -5.89 10.74 -14.23
C SER A 165 -5.79 12.05 -15.00
N ASN A 166 -6.62 13.03 -14.61
CA ASN A 166 -6.59 14.37 -15.18
C ASN A 166 -7.29 15.38 -14.25
N ALA A 167 -6.67 16.55 -14.07
CA ALA A 167 -7.27 17.70 -13.38
C ALA A 167 -7.97 17.37 -12.04
N GLY A 168 -7.34 16.53 -11.21
CA GLY A 168 -7.85 16.10 -9.91
C GLY A 168 -8.77 14.87 -9.95
N PHE A 169 -9.34 14.52 -11.11
CA PHE A 169 -10.09 13.28 -11.27
C PHE A 169 -9.15 12.08 -11.49
N GLY A 170 -9.40 11.00 -10.76
CA GLY A 170 -8.77 9.70 -10.94
C GLY A 170 -9.83 8.63 -11.18
N GLY A 171 -9.59 7.75 -12.14
CA GLY A 171 -10.41 6.56 -12.40
C GLY A 171 -9.54 5.33 -12.60
N HIS A 172 -9.99 4.19 -12.10
CA HIS A 172 -9.30 2.92 -12.28
C HIS A 172 -10.33 1.81 -12.40
N LEU A 173 -10.27 1.05 -13.49
CA LEU A 173 -11.06 -0.16 -13.71
C LEU A 173 -10.09 -1.34 -13.82
N SER A 174 -10.37 -2.44 -13.15
CA SER A 174 -9.59 -3.66 -13.27
C SER A 174 -10.46 -4.90 -13.38
N TRP A 175 -9.97 -5.90 -14.09
CA TRP A 175 -10.54 -7.23 -14.14
C TRP A 175 -9.45 -8.28 -13.99
N SER A 176 -9.71 -9.34 -13.22
CA SER A 176 -8.87 -10.54 -13.18
C SER A 176 -9.74 -11.80 -13.20
N GLY A 177 -9.20 -12.88 -13.78
CA GLY A 177 -9.93 -14.14 -14.02
C GLY A 177 -9.28 -15.35 -13.35
N GLN A 178 -8.53 -15.16 -12.25
CA GLN A 178 -7.82 -16.26 -11.59
C GLN A 178 -8.69 -16.90 -10.50
N GLY A 179 -9.25 -18.08 -10.79
CA GLY A 179 -10.05 -18.88 -9.84
C GLY A 179 -11.50 -18.40 -9.67
N SER A 180 -11.73 -17.09 -9.65
CA SER A 180 -13.03 -16.45 -9.75
C SER A 180 -12.87 -15.11 -10.43
N ASP A 181 -13.78 -14.78 -11.36
CA ASP A 181 -13.78 -13.48 -12.00
C ASP A 181 -14.02 -12.38 -10.97
N ARG A 182 -13.21 -11.33 -11.06
CA ARG A 182 -13.28 -10.17 -10.19
C ARG A 182 -13.17 -8.91 -11.02
N THR A 183 -14.13 -8.01 -10.84
CA THR A 183 -14.15 -6.69 -11.50
C THR A 183 -14.12 -5.64 -10.41
N ALA A 184 -13.26 -4.65 -10.53
CA ALA A 184 -13.20 -3.56 -9.56
C ALA A 184 -13.13 -2.20 -10.26
N ILE A 185 -13.71 -1.19 -9.61
CA ILE A 185 -13.65 0.20 -10.01
C ILE A 185 -13.24 1.06 -8.81
N ASN A 186 -12.47 2.10 -9.07
CA ASN A 186 -12.15 3.18 -8.14
C ASN A 186 -12.31 4.51 -8.86
N LEU A 187 -13.02 5.44 -8.23
CA LEU A 187 -13.19 6.82 -8.67
C LEU A 187 -12.75 7.73 -7.53
N SER A 188 -11.93 8.72 -7.85
CA SER A 188 -11.47 9.72 -6.89
C SER A 188 -11.48 11.13 -7.46
N TYR A 189 -11.60 12.10 -6.57
CA TYR A 189 -11.50 13.51 -6.91
C TYR A 189 -10.71 14.26 -5.85
N ASN A 190 -9.60 14.86 -6.26
CA ASN A 190 -8.82 15.79 -5.47
C ASN A 190 -9.27 17.23 -5.78
N PHE A 191 -9.66 17.97 -4.74
CA PHE A 191 -10.08 19.36 -4.80
C PHE A 191 -9.36 20.18 -3.73
N GLY A 192 -8.24 20.79 -4.12
CA GLY A 192 -7.35 21.49 -3.20
C GLY A 192 -6.70 20.51 -2.22
N ASP A 193 -6.79 20.82 -0.93
CA ASP A 193 -6.19 20.00 0.13
C ASP A 193 -7.01 18.76 0.50
N TRP A 194 -8.08 18.46 -0.24
CA TRP A 194 -9.01 17.37 0.04
C TRP A 194 -9.07 16.36 -1.11
N THR A 195 -9.22 15.09 -0.76
CA THR A 195 -9.47 14.01 -1.69
C THR A 195 -10.62 13.16 -1.18
N VAL A 196 -11.56 12.84 -2.07
CA VAL A 196 -12.58 11.82 -1.84
C VAL A 196 -12.36 10.68 -2.82
N ALA A 197 -12.61 9.45 -2.38
CA ALA A 197 -12.63 8.30 -3.27
C ALA A 197 -13.75 7.33 -2.90
N ALA A 198 -14.23 6.61 -3.90
CA ALA A 198 -15.09 5.46 -3.73
C ALA A 198 -14.57 4.33 -4.62
N ALA A 199 -14.51 3.13 -4.07
CA ALA A 199 -14.12 1.94 -4.80
C ALA A 199 -15.10 0.81 -4.54
N HIS A 200 -15.29 -0.04 -5.53
CA HIS A 200 -16.13 -1.23 -5.43
C HIS A 200 -15.47 -2.36 -6.20
N GLN A 201 -15.40 -3.53 -5.59
CA GLN A 201 -14.98 -4.77 -6.20
C GLN A 201 -16.14 -5.74 -6.14
N SER A 202 -16.43 -6.39 -7.26
CA SER A 202 -17.38 -7.48 -7.32
C SER A 202 -16.71 -8.79 -7.72
N GLN A 203 -17.10 -9.85 -7.03
CA GLN A 203 -16.74 -11.23 -7.26
C GLN A 203 -17.92 -12.09 -6.81
N THR A 204 -18.16 -13.24 -7.45
CA THR A 204 -19.24 -14.16 -7.04
C THR A 204 -19.19 -14.45 -5.53
N GLY A 205 -20.18 -13.94 -4.79
CA GLY A 205 -20.32 -14.14 -3.34
C GLY A 205 -19.38 -13.30 -2.47
N ASN A 206 -18.69 -12.30 -3.03
CA ASN A 206 -17.75 -11.44 -2.30
C ASN A 206 -17.64 -10.07 -2.97
N ASP A 207 -18.58 -9.20 -2.65
CA ASP A 207 -18.51 -7.80 -3.04
C ASP A 207 -17.90 -6.99 -1.89
N MET A 208 -17.13 -5.96 -2.24
CA MET A 208 -16.49 -5.06 -1.28
C MET A 208 -16.60 -3.63 -1.77
N THR A 209 -17.08 -2.73 -0.91
CA THR A 209 -17.20 -1.30 -1.19
C THR A 209 -16.36 -0.52 -0.20
N VAL A 210 -15.67 0.52 -0.66
CA VAL A 210 -14.92 1.47 0.16
C VAL A 210 -15.28 2.90 -0.20
N VAL A 211 -15.37 3.76 0.81
CA VAL A 211 -15.43 5.21 0.64
C VAL A 211 -14.40 5.85 1.57
N THR A 212 -13.68 6.84 1.05
CA THR A 212 -12.67 7.60 1.79
C THR A 212 -12.85 9.09 1.61
N VAL A 213 -12.50 9.84 2.65
CA VAL A 213 -12.29 11.28 2.58
C VAL A 213 -11.07 11.61 3.43
N GLY A 214 -10.15 12.38 2.87
CA GLY A 214 -8.95 12.81 3.57
C GLY A 214 -8.53 14.20 3.12
N GLY A 215 -7.92 14.96 4.02
CA GLY A 215 -7.37 16.25 3.68
C GLY A 215 -6.53 16.86 4.78
N SER A 216 -6.04 18.06 4.54
CA SER A 216 -5.24 18.80 5.50
C SER A 216 -5.74 20.22 5.71
N PHE A 217 -5.41 20.77 6.88
CA PHE A 217 -5.57 22.18 7.20
C PHE A 217 -4.38 22.65 8.05
N GLY A 218 -3.50 23.44 7.44
CA GLY A 218 -2.23 23.81 8.08
C GLY A 218 -1.39 22.57 8.37
N ASP A 219 -0.91 22.45 9.61
CA ASP A 219 -0.07 21.32 10.05
C ASP A 219 -0.87 20.05 10.42
N PHE A 220 -2.21 20.11 10.34
CA PHE A 220 -3.09 18.99 10.64
C PHE A 220 -3.48 18.21 9.38
N GLY A 221 -3.40 16.88 9.45
CA GLY A 221 -4.07 15.96 8.53
C GLY A 221 -5.27 15.31 9.22
N VAL A 222 -6.36 15.10 8.49
CA VAL A 222 -7.55 14.38 8.96
C VAL A 222 -8.10 13.49 7.86
N GLY A 223 -8.73 12.39 8.24
CA GLY A 223 -9.49 11.58 7.30
C GLY A 223 -10.44 10.62 7.96
N ALA A 224 -11.38 10.15 7.16
CA ALA A 224 -12.31 9.09 7.49
C ALA A 224 -12.40 8.09 6.33
N ALA A 225 -12.63 6.83 6.66
CA ALA A 225 -12.88 5.79 5.70
C ALA A 225 -13.94 4.83 6.22
N TYR A 226 -14.66 4.22 5.30
CA TYR A 226 -15.65 3.19 5.58
C TYR A 226 -15.52 2.10 4.52
N ALA A 227 -15.61 0.84 4.94
CA ALA A 227 -15.71 -0.31 4.08
C ALA A 227 -16.91 -1.17 4.47
N ASP A 228 -17.52 -1.79 3.46
CA ASP A 228 -18.54 -2.82 3.59
C ASP A 228 -18.07 -4.04 2.80
N ASN A 229 -18.01 -5.19 3.46
CA ASN A 229 -17.70 -6.45 2.81
C ASN A 229 -18.82 -7.47 2.99
N GLU A 230 -19.33 -7.94 1.85
CA GLU A 230 -20.48 -8.84 1.81
C GLU A 230 -20.13 -10.31 2.06
N LEU A 231 -18.87 -10.73 1.89
CA LEU A 231 -18.47 -12.13 2.13
C LEU A 231 -18.57 -12.50 3.61
N PHE A 232 -18.32 -11.54 4.51
CA PHE A 232 -18.36 -11.76 5.95
C PHE A 232 -19.43 -10.92 6.66
N ASP A 233 -20.19 -10.10 5.93
CA ASP A 233 -21.13 -9.10 6.47
C ASP A 233 -20.47 -8.22 7.54
N VAL A 234 -19.24 -7.79 7.26
CA VAL A 234 -18.45 -6.92 8.15
C VAL A 234 -18.33 -5.53 7.54
N LYS A 235 -18.66 -4.53 8.34
CA LYS A 235 -18.46 -3.11 8.08
C LYS A 235 -17.36 -2.62 8.99
N LYS A 236 -16.48 -1.80 8.43
CA LYS A 236 -15.38 -1.18 9.19
C LYS A 236 -15.35 0.30 8.93
N PHE A 237 -15.31 1.11 9.98
CA PHE A 237 -15.04 2.54 9.87
C PHE A 237 -13.70 2.88 10.49
N ARG A 238 -13.08 3.95 10.00
CA ARG A 238 -11.85 4.50 10.57
C ARG A 238 -11.89 6.02 10.55
N ILE A 239 -11.46 6.63 11.64
CA ILE A 239 -11.11 8.06 11.70
C ILE A 239 -9.63 8.14 12.04
N ASN A 240 -8.93 9.07 11.40
CA ASN A 240 -7.51 9.30 11.65
C ASN A 240 -7.18 10.78 11.62
N GLY A 241 -6.07 11.11 12.26
CA GLY A 241 -5.50 12.44 12.22
C GLY A 241 -4.00 12.41 12.40
N SER A 242 -3.36 13.50 12.00
CA SER A 242 -1.94 13.71 12.19
C SER A 242 -1.64 15.18 12.48
N TYR A 243 -0.51 15.42 13.12
CA TYR A 243 0.02 16.77 13.31
C TYR A 243 1.52 16.79 13.05
N SER A 244 1.97 17.76 12.25
CA SER A 244 3.37 17.97 11.92
C SER A 244 4.01 19.02 12.83
N PHE A 245 5.00 18.60 13.61
CA PHE A 245 5.83 19.46 14.44
C PHE A 245 7.03 19.97 13.61
N GLY A 246 6.83 21.12 12.98
CA GLY A 246 7.82 21.69 12.05
C GLY A 246 8.08 20.74 10.88
N SER A 247 9.30 20.76 10.33
CA SER A 247 9.66 19.92 9.18
C SER A 247 10.18 18.53 9.53
N GLY A 248 10.29 18.23 10.84
CA GLY A 248 11.06 17.08 11.33
C GLY A 248 10.19 15.92 11.75
N THR A 249 9.11 16.17 12.49
CA THR A 249 8.35 15.12 13.17
C THR A 249 6.87 15.21 12.83
N THR A 250 6.25 14.08 12.51
CA THR A 250 4.79 13.97 12.41
C THR A 250 4.31 12.91 13.39
N VAL A 251 3.29 13.25 14.18
CA VAL A 251 2.56 12.29 15.03
C VAL A 251 1.25 11.97 14.33
N SER A 252 0.90 10.69 14.27
CA SER A 252 -0.31 10.19 13.63
C SER A 252 -1.05 9.25 14.56
N ALA A 253 -2.39 9.29 14.50
CA ALA A 253 -3.24 8.40 15.25
C ALA A 253 -4.46 7.98 14.42
N TYR A 254 -5.03 6.84 14.77
CA TYR A 254 -6.31 6.39 14.24
C TYR A 254 -7.12 5.67 15.32
N ILE A 255 -8.44 5.64 15.10
CA ILE A 255 -9.38 4.74 15.75
C ILE A 255 -10.20 4.09 14.63
N ALA A 256 -10.41 2.79 14.73
CA ALA A 256 -11.24 2.03 13.81
C ALA A 256 -12.08 1.01 14.57
N ASP A 257 -13.21 0.62 14.00
CA ASP A 257 -14.14 -0.30 14.61
C ASP A 257 -14.72 -1.22 13.53
N GLU A 258 -14.89 -2.48 13.88
CA GLU A 258 -15.43 -3.54 13.04
C GLU A 258 -16.73 -4.04 13.68
N ASP A 259 -17.80 -4.21 12.90
CA ASP A 259 -19.14 -4.48 13.44
C ASP A 259 -19.45 -5.96 13.72
N TRP A 260 -18.42 -6.82 13.85
CA TRP A 260 -18.60 -8.22 14.22
C TRP A 260 -18.51 -8.44 15.74
N ALA A 261 -19.14 -9.51 16.21
CA ALA A 261 -19.31 -9.75 17.64
C ALA A 261 -18.00 -10.16 18.33
N GLY A 262 -17.53 -9.33 19.27
CA GLY A 262 -16.32 -9.61 20.05
C GLY A 262 -15.08 -8.85 19.58
N ALA A 263 -15.18 -8.06 18.51
CA ALA A 263 -14.13 -7.15 18.08
C ALA A 263 -13.90 -6.05 19.13
N ASP A 264 -12.65 -5.87 19.55
CA ASP A 264 -12.24 -4.68 20.27
C ASP A 264 -12.06 -3.50 19.29
N THR A 265 -12.36 -2.29 19.76
CA THR A 265 -12.08 -1.06 18.99
C THR A 265 -10.56 -0.96 18.74
N LEU A 266 -10.18 -0.94 17.47
CA LEU A 266 -8.80 -0.81 17.04
C LEU A 266 -8.34 0.64 17.21
N TRP A 267 -7.09 0.82 17.57
CA TRP A 267 -6.50 2.14 17.68
C TRP A 267 -5.01 2.09 17.39
N GLY A 268 -4.45 3.24 17.05
CA GLY A 268 -3.01 3.37 16.90
C GLY A 268 -2.51 4.77 17.18
N LEU A 269 -1.31 4.83 17.73
CA LEU A 269 -0.54 6.06 17.91
C LEU A 269 0.89 5.80 17.44
N GLY A 270 1.40 6.67 16.58
CA GLY A 270 2.78 6.57 16.10
C GLY A 270 3.37 7.90 15.72
N PHE A 271 4.66 7.87 15.43
CA PHE A 271 5.39 9.03 14.94
C PHE A 271 6.32 8.66 13.80
N THR A 272 6.69 9.68 13.04
CA THR A 272 7.82 9.63 12.12
C THR A 272 8.71 10.84 12.35
N HIS A 273 10.01 10.66 12.17
CA HIS A 273 11.00 11.72 12.24
C HIS A 273 11.96 11.64 11.05
N SER A 274 12.11 12.75 10.34
CA SER A 274 13.03 12.87 9.21
C SER A 274 14.48 12.85 9.70
N LEU A 275 15.29 12.00 9.06
CA LEU A 275 16.74 11.91 9.27
C LEU A 275 17.54 12.51 8.10
N GLY A 276 16.87 13.25 7.20
CA GLY A 276 17.53 13.89 6.05
C GLY A 276 17.92 12.92 4.92
N GLY A 277 17.06 11.94 4.63
CA GLY A 277 17.29 10.90 3.62
C GLY A 277 16.78 9.51 4.05
N ALA A 278 16.54 9.37 5.35
CA ALA A 278 15.84 8.25 5.97
C ALA A 278 14.75 8.78 6.92
N VAL A 279 13.91 7.87 7.41
CA VAL A 279 12.84 8.18 8.37
C VAL A 279 12.95 7.21 9.54
N LEU A 280 13.08 7.76 10.75
CA LEU A 280 12.81 7.02 11.98
C LEU A 280 11.29 6.94 12.15
N ALA A 281 10.77 5.74 12.37
CA ALA A 281 9.34 5.51 12.56
C ALA A 281 9.12 4.54 13.72
N GLY A 282 8.07 4.77 14.48
CA GLY A 282 7.63 3.86 15.53
C GLY A 282 6.20 4.13 15.96
N GLY A 283 5.60 3.17 16.64
CA GLY A 283 4.24 3.29 17.13
C GLY A 283 3.80 2.10 17.96
N VAL A 284 2.58 2.22 18.45
CA VAL A 284 1.83 1.19 19.17
C VAL A 284 0.41 1.14 18.64
N ALA A 285 -0.17 -0.06 18.59
CA ALA A 285 -1.54 -0.26 18.14
C ALA A 285 -2.24 -1.35 18.95
N GLY A 286 -3.52 -1.15 19.23
CA GLY A 286 -4.43 -2.19 19.71
C GLY A 286 -5.12 -2.86 18.52
N GLN A 287 -5.16 -4.19 18.53
CA GLN A 287 -5.79 -5.02 17.50
C GLN A 287 -7.21 -5.45 17.91
N ALA A 288 -7.95 -6.04 16.97
CA ALA A 288 -9.35 -6.43 17.18
C ALA A 288 -9.53 -7.61 18.16
N ASP A 289 -8.46 -8.35 18.45
CA ASP A 289 -8.38 -9.43 19.43
C ASP A 289 -7.98 -8.96 20.84
N GLY A 290 -7.80 -7.65 21.02
CA GLY A 290 -7.39 -7.02 22.28
C GLY A 290 -5.88 -6.98 22.51
N GLU A 291 -5.08 -7.53 21.59
CA GLU A 291 -3.62 -7.52 21.70
C GLU A 291 -3.03 -6.15 21.40
N THR A 292 -1.85 -5.89 21.96
CA THR A 292 -1.09 -4.66 21.72
C THR A 292 0.21 -4.97 21.00
N VAL A 293 0.38 -4.42 19.81
CA VAL A 293 1.61 -4.54 19.02
C VAL A 293 2.38 -3.22 19.00
N GLY A 294 3.69 -3.29 18.78
CA GLY A 294 4.54 -2.12 18.70
C GLY A 294 5.71 -2.28 17.74
N ASP A 295 6.27 -1.17 17.27
CA ASP A 295 7.49 -1.21 16.46
C ASP A 295 8.31 0.08 16.58
N LEU A 296 9.60 -0.04 16.23
CA LEU A 296 10.52 1.08 16.13
C LEU A 296 11.65 0.74 15.16
N GLY A 297 11.93 1.64 14.22
CA GLY A 297 13.08 1.47 13.35
C GLY A 297 13.22 2.54 12.28
N VAL A 298 14.04 2.24 11.28
CA VAL A 298 14.38 3.17 10.21
C VAL A 298 13.95 2.60 8.87
N ARG A 299 13.40 3.46 8.02
CA ARG A 299 13.12 3.19 6.60
C ARG A 299 13.78 4.22 5.71
N PHE A 300 14.22 3.80 4.53
CA PHE A 300 14.89 4.65 3.56
C PHE A 300 14.63 4.15 2.14
N SER A 301 14.82 5.03 1.16
CA SER A 301 14.69 4.74 -0.27
C SER A 301 16.01 4.99 -0.98
N PHE A 302 16.23 4.34 -2.13
CA PHE A 302 17.43 4.44 -2.94
C PHE A 302 17.12 4.21 -4.42
#